data_AF-A0A0F7KFH0-F1
#
_entry.id   AF-A0A0F7KFH0-F1
#
_cell.length_a   1.000
_cell.length_b   1.000
_cell.length_c   1.000
_cell.angle_alpha   90.00
_cell.angle_beta   90.00
_cell.angle_gamma   90.00
#
_symmetry.space_group_name_H-M   'P 1'
#
loop_
_entity.id
_entity.type
_entity.pdbx_description
1 polymer ?
#
loop_
_entity_poly.entity_id
_entity_poly.type
_entity_poly.pdbx_seq_one_letter_code
_entity_poly.pdbx_strand_id
1 'polypeptide(L)'
;MNELTTEELLETLHGAGMRVSHDQLKYWRRNGLLPKPRRRGRGRGLGVEQLWDEACVENVRLILESSGGKRINLITAGHHLFTYNQPLGEPLLSRILLEIPSEMREQAQQRTKNTVADSELVELARFLTPQKVKDAIAHTDENTLIELYQRINQFETPLEGDIALISNCQQVFDVLVKTEFPDLTGRTSLSDDALYRRQRSFLAWAVLIRHYGDSLRRIASSALQRIVLNSMSYNADPPINWPKA
;
A
#
# COMPACT_ATOMS: atom_id res chain seq x y z
N MET A 1 16.45 -14.94 22.83
CA MET A 1 15.74 -13.71 23.26
C MET A 1 16.34 -13.32 24.59
N ASN A 2 16.99 -12.15 24.63
CA ASN A 2 17.47 -11.59 25.88
C ASN A 2 16.28 -10.92 26.57
N GLU A 3 15.99 -11.34 27.80
CA GLU A 3 14.92 -10.77 28.62
C GLU A 3 15.55 -9.75 29.58
N LEU A 4 15.02 -8.53 29.60
CA LEU A 4 15.45 -7.45 30.49
C LEU A 4 14.44 -7.27 31.62
N THR A 5 14.90 -7.09 32.85
CA THR A 5 14.07 -6.57 33.93
C THR A 5 13.64 -5.13 33.62
N THR A 6 12.61 -4.63 34.31
CA THR A 6 12.20 -3.23 34.12
C THR A 6 13.31 -2.24 34.45
N GLU A 7 14.17 -2.54 35.42
CA GLU A 7 15.31 -1.69 35.80
C GLU A 7 16.37 -1.69 34.68
N GLU A 8 16.78 -2.87 34.20
CA GLU A 8 17.73 -3.01 33.08
C GLU A 8 17.20 -2.36 31.79
N LEU A 9 15.89 -2.47 31.51
CA LEU A 9 15.28 -1.80 30.37
C LEU A 9 15.39 -0.28 30.50
N LEU A 10 15.08 0.28 31.68
CA LEU A 10 15.18 1.72 31.92
C LEU A 10 16.62 2.20 31.83
N GLU A 11 17.58 1.46 32.40
CA GLU A 11 19.00 1.77 32.29
C GLU A 11 19.48 1.75 30.83
N THR A 12 19.05 0.75 30.06
CA THR A 12 19.36 0.65 28.62
C THR A 12 18.79 1.84 27.84
N LEU A 13 17.54 2.20 28.10
CA LEU A 13 16.89 3.35 27.47
C LEU A 13 17.58 4.67 27.83
N HIS A 14 17.92 4.87 29.11
CA HIS A 14 18.60 6.08 29.58
C HIS A 14 20.02 6.17 29.03
N GLY A 15 20.74 5.05 28.95
CA GLY A 15 22.06 4.95 28.32
C GLY A 15 22.05 5.34 26.84
N ALA A 16 20.95 5.07 26.14
CA ALA A 16 20.70 5.51 24.77
C ALA A 16 20.15 6.95 24.66
N GLY A 17 20.09 7.71 25.76
CA GLY A 17 19.60 9.08 25.79
C GLY A 17 18.07 9.23 25.80
N MET A 18 17.32 8.13 25.87
CA MET A 18 15.85 8.14 25.89
C MET A 18 15.34 8.33 27.32
N ARG A 19 14.78 9.50 27.62
CA ARG A 19 14.22 9.81 28.95
C ARG A 19 12.82 9.23 29.10
N VAL A 20 12.73 8.03 29.66
CA VAL A 20 11.47 7.33 29.90
C VAL A 20 11.33 6.96 31.37
N SER A 21 10.14 7.18 31.93
CA SER A 21 9.81 6.80 33.30
C SER A 21 9.08 5.45 33.35
N HIS A 22 9.13 4.80 34.52
CA HIS A 22 8.37 3.58 34.78
C HIS A 22 6.86 3.76 34.51
N ASP A 23 6.29 4.92 34.85
CA ASP A 23 4.88 5.22 34.62
C ASP A 23 4.55 5.38 33.13
N GLN A 24 5.47 5.92 32.33
CA GLN A 24 5.30 5.97 30.87
C GLN A 24 5.28 4.56 30.26
N LEU A 25 6.21 3.68 30.65
CA LEU A 25 6.19 2.27 30.19
C LEU A 25 4.88 1.58 30.57
N LYS A 26 4.43 1.76 31.82
CA LYS A 26 3.15 1.22 32.31
C LYS A 26 1.97 1.77 31.52
N TYR A 27 1.98 3.06 31.20
CA TYR A 27 0.94 3.73 30.41
C TYR A 27 0.91 3.23 28.97
N TRP A 28 2.05 3.17 28.27
CA TRP A 28 2.13 2.67 26.90
C TRP A 28 1.73 1.20 26.79
N ARG A 29 2.17 0.35 27.73
CA ARG A 29 1.73 -1.04 27.81
C ARG A 29 0.22 -1.16 27.98
N ARG A 30 -0.37 -0.37 28.88
CA ARG A 30 -1.84 -0.38 29.10
C ARG A 30 -2.62 -0.01 27.84
N ASN A 31 -2.03 0.82 26.97
CA ASN A 31 -2.63 1.27 25.72
C ASN A 31 -2.19 0.45 24.50
N GLY A 32 -1.48 -0.66 24.69
CA GLY A 32 -1.11 -1.58 23.59
C GLY A 32 0.04 -1.09 22.70
N LEU A 33 0.81 -0.08 23.11
CA LEU A 33 2.02 0.35 22.39
C LEU A 33 3.26 -0.50 22.70
N LEU A 34 3.23 -1.20 23.84
CA LEU A 34 4.29 -2.12 24.23
C LEU A 34 3.71 -3.53 24.44
N PRO A 35 4.48 -4.59 24.12
CA PRO A 35 4.07 -5.96 24.37
C PRO A 35 3.89 -6.20 25.87
N LYS A 36 3.11 -7.24 26.21
CA LYS A 36 2.94 -7.65 27.61
C LYS A 36 4.26 -8.29 28.10
N PRO A 37 4.89 -7.77 29.16
CA PRO A 37 6.07 -8.42 29.71
C PRO A 37 5.70 -9.74 30.34
N ARG A 38 6.62 -10.70 30.27
CA ARG A 38 6.50 -11.96 31.01
C ARG A 38 6.67 -11.66 32.50
N ARG A 39 5.97 -12.43 33.33
CA ARG A 39 6.04 -12.29 34.79
C ARG A 39 6.83 -13.45 35.38
N ARG A 40 7.78 -13.13 36.27
CA ARG A 40 8.55 -14.11 37.03
C ARG A 40 8.39 -13.81 38.53
N GLY A 41 8.00 -14.81 39.31
CA GLY A 41 7.96 -14.67 40.76
C GLY A 41 9.37 -14.60 41.33
N ARG A 42 9.64 -13.65 42.24
CA ARG A 42 10.96 -13.51 42.90
C ARG A 42 11.11 -14.42 44.14
N GLY A 43 10.07 -15.16 44.52
CA GLY A 43 10.02 -16.00 45.71
C GLY A 43 8.90 -15.58 46.68
N ARG A 44 8.74 -16.33 47.79
CA ARG A 44 7.72 -16.01 48.82
C ARG A 44 7.98 -14.62 49.42
N GLY A 45 7.00 -13.74 49.31
CA GLY A 45 7.04 -12.39 49.89
C GLY A 45 7.84 -11.35 49.11
N LEU A 46 8.50 -11.72 48.00
CA LEU A 46 9.41 -10.84 47.24
C LEU A 46 8.78 -10.22 45.98
N GLY A 47 7.51 -10.52 45.71
CA GLY A 47 6.75 -9.94 44.61
C GLY A 47 7.02 -10.60 43.25
N VAL A 48 6.69 -9.85 42.18
CA VAL A 48 6.73 -10.31 40.80
C VAL A 48 7.59 -9.35 39.98
N GLU A 49 8.56 -9.90 39.27
CA GLU A 49 9.40 -9.22 38.31
C GLU A 49 8.77 -9.26 36.91
N GLN A 50 8.92 -8.16 36.17
CA GLN A 50 8.52 -8.06 34.77
C GLN A 50 9.75 -8.20 33.89
N LEU A 51 9.68 -9.13 32.95
CA LEU A 51 10.69 -9.45 31.98
C LEU A 51 10.21 -8.97 30.61
N TRP A 52 10.97 -8.06 30.02
CA TRP A 52 10.70 -7.40 28.75
C TRP A 52 11.60 -7.99 27.68
N ASP A 53 11.07 -8.12 26.48
CA ASP A 53 11.90 -8.41 25.31
C ASP A 53 12.78 -7.19 24.99
N GLU A 54 14.02 -7.41 24.59
CA GLU A 54 14.93 -6.38 24.10
C GLU A 54 14.33 -5.58 22.92
N ALA A 55 13.44 -6.18 22.12
CA ALA A 55 12.65 -5.48 21.10
C ALA A 55 11.82 -4.30 21.67
N CYS A 56 11.55 -4.26 22.97
CA CYS A 56 10.88 -3.13 23.62
C CYS A 56 11.71 -1.85 23.55
N VAL A 57 13.05 -1.93 23.51
CA VAL A 57 13.93 -0.76 23.37
C VAL A 57 13.63 -0.04 22.07
N GLU A 58 13.50 -0.79 20.98
CA GLU A 58 13.19 -0.27 19.66
C GLU A 58 11.77 0.30 19.58
N ASN A 59 10.78 -0.38 20.17
CA ASN A 59 9.42 0.15 20.24
C ASN A 59 9.38 1.50 20.98
N VAL A 60 10.12 1.64 22.08
CA VAL A 60 10.19 2.90 22.83
C VAL A 60 10.82 4.01 21.98
N ARG A 61 11.90 3.72 21.25
CA ARG A 61 12.52 4.66 20.31
C ARG A 61 11.50 5.18 19.30
N LEU A 62 10.79 4.27 18.63
CA LEU A 62 9.78 4.61 17.62
C LEU A 62 8.58 5.36 18.19
N ILE A 63 8.16 5.06 19.43
CA ILE A 63 7.11 5.82 20.12
C ILE A 63 7.56 7.27 20.34
N LEU A 64 8.80 7.49 20.79
CA LEU A 64 9.32 8.84 21.02
C LEU A 64 9.48 9.62 19.71
N GLU A 65 9.95 8.97 18.64
CA GLU A 65 10.09 9.59 17.32
C GLU A 65 8.74 10.01 16.73
N SER A 66 7.69 9.21 16.95
CA SER A 66 6.36 9.50 16.42
C SER A 66 5.77 10.84 16.86
N SER A 67 6.26 11.43 17.95
CA SER A 67 5.75 12.71 18.44
C SER A 67 6.50 13.94 17.90
N GLY A 68 7.68 13.77 17.28
CA GLY A 68 8.52 14.88 16.82
C GLY A 68 8.82 15.92 17.91
N GLY A 69 8.96 15.48 19.17
CA GLY A 69 9.19 16.36 20.33
C GLY A 69 7.92 16.96 20.93
N LYS A 70 6.73 16.61 20.44
CA LYS A 70 5.43 17.01 21.02
C LYS A 70 4.91 15.95 21.99
N ARG A 71 3.74 16.21 22.57
CA ARG A 71 3.00 15.21 23.37
C ARG A 71 2.66 14.00 22.49
N ILE A 72 2.96 12.80 23.00
CA ILE A 72 2.70 11.54 22.30
C ILE A 72 1.20 11.34 22.11
N ASN A 73 0.78 11.17 20.85
CA ASN A 73 -0.54 10.67 20.49
C ASN A 73 -0.46 9.15 20.34
N LEU A 74 -1.30 8.43 21.07
CA LEU A 74 -1.30 6.96 21.09
C LEU A 74 -1.59 6.34 19.72
N ILE A 75 -2.48 6.95 18.93
CA ILE A 75 -2.85 6.44 17.62
C ILE A 75 -1.70 6.67 16.64
N THR A 76 -1.15 7.89 16.60
CA THR A 76 0.02 8.20 15.76
C THR A 76 1.21 7.30 16.08
N ALA A 77 1.51 7.09 17.37
CA ALA A 77 2.56 6.16 17.79
C ALA A 77 2.26 4.71 17.36
N GLY A 78 0.99 4.30 17.43
CA GLY A 78 0.52 3.01 16.94
C GLY A 78 0.74 2.82 15.44
N HIS A 79 0.34 3.78 14.60
CA HIS A 79 0.60 3.75 13.15
C HIS A 79 2.09 3.72 12.84
N HIS A 80 2.89 4.49 13.59
CA HIS A 80 4.33 4.50 13.43
C HIS A 80 4.91 3.09 13.68
N LEU A 81 4.58 2.47 14.82
CA LEU A 81 4.98 1.09 15.12
C LEU A 81 4.51 0.07 14.07
N PHE A 82 3.26 0.19 13.61
CA PHE A 82 2.71 -0.68 12.57
C PHE A 82 3.50 -0.58 11.26
N THR A 83 3.87 0.64 10.86
CA THR A 83 4.65 0.90 9.64
C THR A 83 6.04 0.26 9.68
N TYR A 84 6.66 0.20 10.87
CA TYR A 84 7.96 -0.44 11.09
C TYR A 84 7.84 -1.92 11.51
N ASN A 85 6.69 -2.55 11.27
CA ASN A 85 6.42 -3.96 11.57
C ASN A 85 6.69 -4.36 13.03
N GLN A 86 6.43 -3.45 13.97
CA GLN A 86 6.62 -3.70 15.40
C GLN A 86 5.36 -4.29 16.04
N PRO A 87 5.53 -5.11 17.11
CA PRO A 87 4.40 -5.74 17.78
C PRO A 87 3.53 -4.70 18.49
N LEU A 88 2.22 -4.79 18.24
CA LEU A 88 1.18 -3.98 18.85
C LEU A 88 0.24 -4.84 19.68
N GLY A 89 -0.32 -4.25 20.74
CA GLY A 89 -1.40 -4.87 21.49
C GLY A 89 -2.66 -4.99 20.65
N GLU A 90 -3.34 -6.12 20.76
CA GLU A 90 -4.56 -6.46 20.03
C GLU A 90 -5.60 -5.31 19.96
N PRO A 91 -5.92 -4.58 21.05
CA PRO A 91 -6.91 -3.49 20.96
C PRO A 91 -6.49 -2.35 20.03
N LEU A 92 -5.19 -2.01 20.02
CA LEU A 92 -4.66 -0.92 19.21
C LEU A 92 -4.50 -1.37 17.75
N LEU A 93 -4.04 -2.60 17.53
CA LEU A 93 -3.96 -3.21 16.20
C LEU A 93 -5.33 -3.27 15.53
N SER A 94 -6.34 -3.81 16.24
CA SER A 94 -7.71 -3.88 15.72
C SER A 94 -8.27 -2.51 15.35
N ARG A 95 -7.98 -1.49 16.16
CA ARG A 95 -8.39 -0.11 15.86
C ARG A 95 -7.72 0.42 14.59
N ILE A 96 -6.41 0.26 14.44
CA ILE A 96 -5.67 0.69 13.24
C ILE A 96 -6.22 -0.02 12.00
N LEU A 97 -6.39 -1.34 12.07
CA LEU A 97 -6.91 -2.13 10.94
C LEU A 97 -8.33 -1.72 10.51
N LEU A 98 -9.16 -1.25 11.45
CA LEU A 98 -10.49 -0.73 11.16
C LEU A 98 -10.48 0.68 10.56
N GLU A 99 -9.45 1.48 10.85
CA GLU A 99 -9.28 2.83 10.31
C GLU A 99 -8.70 2.83 8.88
N ILE A 100 -7.93 1.80 8.50
CA ILE A 100 -7.34 1.67 7.15
C ILE A 100 -8.39 1.81 6.02
N PRO A 101 -9.55 1.11 6.01
CA PRO A 101 -10.52 1.26 4.93
C PRO A 101 -11.16 2.65 4.82
N SER A 102 -11.25 3.40 5.92
CA SER A 102 -11.70 4.81 5.88
C SER A 102 -10.61 5.72 5.33
N GLU A 103 -9.37 5.57 5.79
CA GLU A 103 -8.22 6.33 5.29
C GLU A 103 -8.02 6.10 3.79
N MET A 104 -8.11 4.85 3.34
CA MET A 104 -8.04 4.50 1.92
C MET A 104 -9.16 5.14 1.10
N ARG A 105 -10.38 5.23 1.65
CA ARG A 105 -11.52 5.90 1.00
C ARG A 105 -11.34 7.41 0.93
N GLU A 106 -10.89 8.03 2.01
CA GLU A 106 -10.62 9.47 2.07
C GLU A 106 -9.49 9.86 1.13
N GLN A 107 -8.38 9.10 1.14
CA GLN A 107 -7.29 9.26 0.19
C GLN A 107 -7.76 9.04 -1.25
N ALA A 108 -8.62 8.06 -1.53
CA ALA A 108 -9.20 7.86 -2.86
C ALA A 108 -10.07 9.06 -3.29
N GLN A 109 -10.89 9.61 -2.39
CA GLN A 109 -11.70 10.80 -2.67
C GLN A 109 -10.84 12.05 -2.89
N GLN A 110 -9.78 12.22 -2.12
CA GLN A 110 -8.86 13.34 -2.23
C GLN A 110 -8.01 13.25 -3.49
N ARG A 111 -7.59 12.04 -3.88
CA ARG A 111 -7.02 11.74 -5.19
C ARG A 111 -7.99 12.14 -6.30
N THR A 112 -9.26 11.74 -6.19
CA THR A 112 -10.28 12.09 -7.21
C THR A 112 -10.45 13.61 -7.34
N LYS A 113 -10.43 14.35 -6.23
CA LYS A 113 -10.48 15.82 -6.24
C LYS A 113 -9.24 16.47 -6.86
N ASN A 114 -8.05 15.95 -6.59
CA ASN A 114 -6.80 16.48 -7.14
C ASN A 114 -6.59 16.11 -8.62
N THR A 115 -7.04 14.93 -9.06
CA THR A 115 -6.94 14.49 -10.46
C THR A 115 -7.90 15.25 -11.39
N VAL A 116 -8.98 15.87 -10.88
CA VAL A 116 -9.85 16.76 -11.67
C VAL A 116 -9.11 18.02 -12.15
N ALA A 117 -7.91 18.32 -11.64
CA ALA A 117 -7.09 19.45 -12.06
C ALA A 117 -6.12 19.14 -13.22
N ASP A 118 -5.87 17.88 -13.59
CA ASP A 118 -4.96 17.52 -14.70
C ASP A 118 -5.75 17.25 -15.99
N SER A 119 -5.75 18.22 -16.90
CA SER A 119 -6.46 18.20 -18.17
C SER A 119 -6.17 16.98 -19.05
N GLU A 120 -4.93 16.49 -19.00
CA GLU A 120 -4.40 15.42 -19.85
C GLU A 120 -4.86 14.04 -19.37
N LEU A 121 -4.98 13.83 -18.05
CA LEU A 121 -5.56 12.61 -17.49
C LEU A 121 -7.08 12.57 -17.70
N VAL A 122 -7.74 13.72 -17.61
CA VAL A 122 -9.16 13.86 -17.94
C VAL A 122 -9.40 13.60 -19.43
N GLU A 123 -8.53 14.08 -20.33
CA GLU A 123 -8.61 13.79 -21.77
C GLU A 123 -8.42 12.29 -22.05
N LEU A 124 -7.45 11.65 -21.41
CA LEU A 124 -7.24 10.20 -21.53
C LEU A 124 -8.43 9.40 -20.99
N ALA A 125 -8.97 9.75 -19.83
CA ALA A 125 -10.14 9.11 -19.25
C ALA A 125 -11.41 9.33 -20.10
N ARG A 126 -11.56 10.49 -20.75
CA ARG A 126 -12.64 10.74 -21.72
C ARG A 126 -12.45 9.97 -23.02
N PHE A 127 -11.20 9.79 -23.46
CA PHE A 127 -10.89 9.00 -24.65
C PHE A 127 -11.18 7.51 -24.40
N LEU A 128 -10.85 7.00 -23.22
CA LEU A 128 -11.09 5.64 -22.77
C LEU A 128 -12.50 5.52 -22.17
N THR A 129 -13.52 5.32 -23.00
CA THR A 129 -14.87 5.00 -22.51
C THR A 129 -15.09 3.48 -22.50
N PRO A 130 -15.91 2.94 -21.57
CA PRO A 130 -16.25 1.51 -21.58
C PRO A 130 -16.77 1.03 -22.94
N GLN A 131 -17.53 1.87 -23.65
CA GLN A 131 -18.04 1.55 -24.98
C GLN A 131 -16.92 1.40 -26.01
N LYS A 132 -15.96 2.34 -26.06
CA LYS A 132 -14.81 2.25 -26.99
C LYS A 132 -13.93 1.03 -26.72
N VAL A 133 -13.79 0.64 -25.45
CA VAL A 133 -13.06 -0.56 -25.06
C VAL A 133 -13.82 -1.80 -25.54
N LYS A 134 -15.13 -1.89 -25.29
CA LYS A 134 -16.00 -2.98 -25.79
C LYS A 134 -15.96 -3.09 -27.30
N ASP A 135 -16.09 -1.96 -28.01
CA ASP A 135 -16.07 -1.92 -29.46
C ASP A 135 -14.72 -2.43 -29.98
N ALA A 136 -13.60 -1.94 -29.44
CA ALA A 136 -12.28 -2.39 -29.86
C ALA A 136 -12.06 -3.90 -29.63
N ILE A 137 -12.55 -4.43 -28.51
CA ILE A 137 -12.50 -5.88 -28.22
C ILE A 137 -13.36 -6.65 -29.22
N ALA A 138 -14.60 -6.22 -29.45
CA ALA A 138 -15.52 -6.88 -30.37
C ALA A 138 -15.01 -6.89 -31.82
N HIS A 139 -14.22 -5.88 -32.21
CA HIS A 139 -13.58 -5.78 -33.52
C HIS A 139 -12.20 -6.46 -33.59
N THR A 140 -11.79 -7.18 -32.54
CA THR A 140 -10.55 -7.98 -32.53
C THR A 140 -10.92 -9.45 -32.58
N ASP A 141 -10.37 -10.19 -33.56
CA ASP A 141 -10.61 -11.62 -33.66
C ASP A 141 -9.95 -12.40 -32.49
N GLU A 142 -10.52 -13.55 -32.17
CA GLU A 142 -10.14 -14.37 -31.02
C GLU A 142 -8.68 -14.84 -31.07
N ASN A 143 -8.17 -15.20 -32.25
CA ASN A 143 -6.78 -15.62 -32.42
C ASN A 143 -5.81 -14.47 -32.12
N THR A 144 -6.13 -13.26 -32.58
CA THR A 144 -5.38 -12.05 -32.24
C THR A 144 -5.42 -11.75 -30.74
N LEU A 145 -6.57 -11.93 -30.07
CA LEU A 145 -6.68 -11.74 -28.62
C LEU A 145 -5.81 -12.72 -27.84
N ILE A 146 -5.76 -13.99 -28.28
CA ILE A 146 -4.90 -15.04 -27.68
C ILE A 146 -3.42 -14.71 -27.89
N GLU A 147 -3.01 -14.27 -29.09
CA GLU A 147 -1.64 -13.87 -29.38
C GLU A 147 -1.20 -12.69 -28.47
N LEU A 148 -2.05 -11.67 -28.34
CA LEU A 148 -1.80 -10.52 -27.46
C LEU A 148 -1.70 -10.95 -25.99
N TYR A 149 -2.60 -11.84 -25.54
CA TYR A 149 -2.57 -12.38 -24.18
C TYR A 149 -1.29 -13.16 -23.89
N GLN A 150 -0.83 -13.99 -24.83
CA GLN A 150 0.43 -14.74 -24.68
C GLN A 150 1.64 -13.81 -24.63
N ARG A 151 1.67 -12.77 -25.47
CA ARG A 151 2.74 -11.76 -25.47
C ARG A 151 2.83 -10.99 -24.16
N ILE A 152 1.70 -10.58 -23.58
CA ILE A 152 1.67 -9.87 -22.28
C ILE A 152 2.27 -10.72 -21.15
N ASN A 153 2.11 -12.04 -21.22
CA ASN A 153 2.66 -12.96 -20.22
C ASN A 153 4.14 -13.32 -20.45
N GLN A 154 4.75 -12.86 -21.55
CA GLN A 154 6.16 -13.08 -21.88
C GLN A 154 7.07 -11.89 -21.48
N PHE A 155 6.52 -10.77 -21.00
CA PHE A 155 7.25 -9.61 -20.46
C PHE A 155 8.32 -8.99 -21.41
N GLU A 156 8.10 -9.01 -22.72
CA GLU A 156 9.14 -8.73 -23.73
C GLU A 156 8.91 -7.47 -24.60
N THR A 157 8.17 -6.46 -24.14
CA THR A 157 8.03 -5.21 -24.93
C THR A 157 8.27 -3.88 -24.20
N PRO A 158 8.95 -2.89 -24.85
CA PRO A 158 9.29 -1.60 -24.24
C PRO A 158 8.08 -0.70 -23.91
N LEU A 159 6.88 -1.01 -24.44
CA LEU A 159 5.63 -0.34 -24.05
C LEU A 159 5.15 -0.75 -22.64
N GLU A 160 5.70 -1.80 -22.02
CA GLU A 160 5.18 -2.36 -20.77
C GLU A 160 5.45 -1.49 -19.54
N GLY A 161 6.58 -0.79 -19.47
CA GLY A 161 6.90 0.10 -18.34
C GLY A 161 5.98 1.32 -18.27
N ASP A 162 5.75 1.93 -19.44
CA ASP A 162 4.89 3.10 -19.63
C ASP A 162 3.40 2.75 -19.46
N ILE A 163 2.95 1.62 -19.99
CA ILE A 163 1.58 1.14 -19.79
C ILE A 163 1.34 0.71 -18.34
N ALA A 164 2.33 0.14 -17.64
CA ALA A 164 2.20 -0.20 -16.22
C ALA A 164 1.92 1.06 -15.36
N LEU A 165 2.59 2.16 -15.64
CA LEU A 165 2.39 3.42 -14.92
C LEU A 165 0.98 4.01 -15.16
N ILE A 166 0.51 4.03 -16.40
CA ILE A 166 -0.84 4.54 -16.73
C ILE A 166 -1.95 3.59 -16.25
N SER A 167 -1.76 2.28 -16.40
CA SER A 167 -2.74 1.27 -15.97
C SER A 167 -2.93 1.25 -14.46
N ASN A 168 -1.96 1.73 -13.68
CA ASN A 168 -2.08 1.95 -12.25
C ASN A 168 -2.75 3.28 -11.87
N CYS A 169 -3.09 4.15 -12.83
CA CYS A 169 -3.93 5.31 -12.58
C CYS A 169 -5.40 4.88 -12.41
N GLN A 170 -5.97 5.08 -11.22
CA GLN A 170 -7.32 4.62 -10.84
C GLN A 170 -8.41 4.95 -11.88
N GLN A 171 -8.39 6.14 -12.47
CA GLN A 171 -9.40 6.56 -13.45
C GLN A 171 -9.36 5.75 -14.76
N VAL A 172 -8.15 5.37 -15.18
CA VAL A 172 -7.93 4.55 -16.37
C VAL A 172 -8.18 3.07 -16.01
N PHE A 173 -7.68 2.63 -14.86
CA PHE A 173 -7.87 1.28 -14.34
C PHE A 173 -9.34 0.91 -14.21
N ASP A 174 -10.17 1.78 -13.63
CA ASP A 174 -11.59 1.52 -13.42
C ASP A 174 -12.33 1.28 -14.74
N VAL A 175 -12.02 2.03 -15.81
CA VAL A 175 -12.66 1.84 -17.11
C VAL A 175 -12.25 0.50 -17.71
N LEU A 176 -10.95 0.18 -17.67
CA LEU A 176 -10.40 -1.00 -18.34
C LEU A 176 -10.78 -2.30 -17.62
N VAL A 177 -10.84 -2.28 -16.28
CA VAL A 177 -11.21 -3.45 -15.47
C VAL A 177 -12.71 -3.69 -15.43
N LYS A 178 -13.54 -2.64 -15.43
CA LYS A 178 -15.02 -2.79 -15.46
C LYS A 178 -15.56 -3.20 -16.82
N THR A 179 -14.75 -3.15 -17.88
CA THR A 179 -15.16 -3.61 -19.20
C THR A 179 -15.02 -5.14 -19.30
N GLU A 180 -16.11 -5.83 -19.64
CA GLU A 180 -16.14 -7.28 -19.80
C GLU A 180 -15.24 -7.74 -20.96
N PHE A 181 -14.48 -8.81 -20.72
CA PHE A 181 -13.66 -9.49 -21.71
C PHE A 181 -14.16 -10.92 -21.89
N PRO A 182 -14.06 -11.52 -23.09
CA PRO A 182 -14.27 -12.94 -23.25
C PRO A 182 -13.26 -13.74 -22.39
N ASP A 183 -13.69 -14.87 -21.82
CA ASP A 183 -12.80 -15.75 -21.07
C ASP A 183 -11.88 -16.49 -22.06
N LEU A 184 -10.68 -15.95 -22.25
CA LEU A 184 -9.68 -16.47 -23.18
C LEU A 184 -8.94 -17.72 -22.65
N THR A 185 -9.14 -18.08 -21.37
CA THR A 185 -8.33 -19.13 -20.71
C THR A 185 -9.15 -20.31 -20.20
N GLY A 186 -10.48 -20.14 -20.04
CA GLY A 186 -11.38 -21.16 -19.50
C GLY A 186 -11.05 -21.58 -18.06
N ARG A 187 -10.20 -20.82 -17.35
CA ARG A 187 -9.69 -21.15 -16.02
C ARG A 187 -10.07 -20.04 -15.04
N THR A 188 -11.30 -20.07 -14.56
CA THR A 188 -11.72 -19.25 -13.43
C THR A 188 -11.30 -19.92 -12.12
N SER A 189 -10.06 -19.67 -11.69
CA SER A 189 -9.66 -19.82 -10.29
C SER A 189 -9.70 -18.45 -9.63
N LEU A 190 -10.63 -18.27 -8.69
CA LEU A 190 -10.81 -17.06 -7.87
C LEU A 190 -9.59 -16.68 -7.01
N SER A 191 -8.49 -17.44 -7.04
CA SER A 191 -7.29 -17.19 -6.21
C SER A 191 -6.41 -16.03 -6.69
N ASP A 192 -6.55 -15.58 -7.94
CA ASP A 192 -5.64 -14.61 -8.58
C ASP A 192 -6.35 -13.34 -9.09
N ASP A 193 -7.39 -12.86 -8.39
CA ASP A 193 -8.21 -11.72 -8.84
C ASP A 193 -7.38 -10.44 -9.14
N ALA A 194 -6.30 -10.18 -8.39
CA ALA A 194 -5.41 -9.04 -8.66
C ALA A 194 -4.55 -9.23 -9.93
N LEU A 195 -3.99 -10.42 -10.13
CA LEU A 195 -3.20 -10.76 -11.32
C LEU A 195 -4.08 -10.80 -12.57
N TYR A 196 -5.29 -11.32 -12.42
CA TYR A 196 -6.32 -11.36 -13.45
C TYR A 196 -6.80 -9.95 -13.85
N ARG A 197 -7.04 -9.06 -12.89
CA ARG A 197 -7.38 -7.64 -13.15
C ARG A 197 -6.26 -6.90 -13.86
N ARG A 198 -5.00 -7.15 -13.47
CA ARG A 198 -3.83 -6.58 -14.15
C ARG A 198 -3.76 -7.06 -15.60
N GLN A 199 -3.79 -8.36 -15.85
CA GLN A 199 -3.77 -8.94 -17.20
C GLN A 199 -4.87 -8.38 -18.10
N ARG A 200 -6.09 -8.22 -17.57
CA ARG A 200 -7.21 -7.60 -18.33
C ARG A 200 -6.95 -6.15 -18.69
N SER A 201 -6.40 -5.35 -17.78
CA SER A 201 -6.02 -3.96 -18.05
C SER A 201 -4.95 -3.87 -19.15
N PHE A 202 -3.92 -4.72 -19.09
CA PHE A 202 -2.88 -4.79 -20.13
C PHE A 202 -3.42 -5.24 -21.49
N LEU A 203 -4.31 -6.23 -21.51
CA LEU A 203 -4.95 -6.70 -22.74
C LEU A 203 -5.83 -5.61 -23.36
N ALA A 204 -6.59 -4.90 -22.53
CA ALA A 204 -7.38 -3.74 -22.96
C ALA A 204 -6.49 -2.70 -23.64
N TRP A 205 -5.37 -2.36 -23.03
CA TRP A 205 -4.40 -1.43 -23.60
C TRP A 205 -3.82 -1.92 -24.93
N ALA A 206 -3.42 -3.19 -25.03
CA ALA A 206 -2.88 -3.76 -26.25
C ALA A 206 -3.88 -3.69 -27.42
N VAL A 207 -5.14 -4.02 -27.14
CA VAL A 207 -6.26 -3.92 -28.11
C VAL A 207 -6.48 -2.47 -28.52
N LEU A 208 -6.56 -1.55 -27.56
CA LEU A 208 -6.78 -0.13 -27.83
C LEU A 208 -5.63 0.50 -28.63
N ILE A 209 -4.38 0.15 -28.34
CA ILE A 209 -3.21 0.62 -29.10
C ILE A 209 -3.24 0.10 -30.53
N ARG A 210 -3.73 -1.12 -30.75
CA ARG A 210 -3.90 -1.68 -32.10
C ARG A 210 -4.95 -0.94 -32.91
N HIS A 211 -6.09 -0.59 -32.31
CA HIS A 211 -7.20 0.09 -33.00
C HIS A 211 -7.01 1.60 -33.15
N TYR A 212 -6.42 2.25 -32.15
CA TYR A 212 -6.33 3.70 -32.07
C TYR A 212 -4.91 4.26 -32.22
N GLY A 213 -3.90 3.38 -32.33
CA GLY A 213 -2.54 3.67 -32.78
C GLY A 213 -1.93 4.94 -32.20
N ASP A 214 -1.42 5.79 -33.09
CA ASP A 214 -0.67 7.01 -32.77
C ASP A 214 -1.46 8.03 -31.96
N SER A 215 -2.78 8.08 -32.12
CA SER A 215 -3.64 9.02 -31.38
C SER A 215 -3.66 8.66 -29.89
N LEU A 216 -3.81 7.38 -29.57
CA LEU A 216 -3.75 6.90 -28.19
C LEU A 216 -2.34 7.00 -27.62
N ARG A 217 -1.31 6.66 -28.41
CA ARG A 217 0.09 6.78 -27.97
C ARG A 217 0.46 8.22 -27.60
N ARG A 218 -0.01 9.21 -28.37
CA ARG A 218 0.23 10.63 -28.09
C ARG A 218 -0.43 11.07 -26.78
N ILE A 219 -1.70 10.75 -26.58
CA ILE A 219 -2.44 11.13 -25.35
C ILE A 219 -1.85 10.41 -24.13
N ALA A 220 -1.53 9.13 -24.26
CA ALA A 220 -0.88 8.33 -23.22
C ALA A 220 0.51 8.86 -22.84
N SER A 221 1.33 9.25 -23.82
CA SER A 221 2.67 9.80 -23.58
C SER A 221 2.62 11.15 -22.85
N SER A 222 1.68 12.03 -23.22
CA SER A 222 1.47 13.31 -22.52
C SER A 222 1.01 13.10 -21.07
N ALA A 223 0.09 12.15 -20.85
CA ALA A 223 -0.36 11.78 -19.51
C ALA A 223 0.79 11.19 -18.65
N LEU A 224 1.64 10.34 -19.25
CA LEU A 224 2.82 9.78 -18.58
C LEU A 224 3.82 10.83 -18.12
N GLN A 225 4.18 11.75 -19.01
CA GLN A 225 5.10 12.84 -18.67
C GLN A 225 4.56 13.66 -17.48
N ARG A 226 3.24 13.87 -17.42
CA ARG A 226 2.60 14.56 -16.30
C ARG A 226 2.66 13.77 -15.00
N ILE A 227 2.39 12.47 -15.05
CA ILE A 227 2.51 11.57 -13.88
C ILE A 227 3.94 11.57 -13.34
N VAL A 228 4.94 11.50 -14.22
CA VAL A 228 6.37 11.53 -13.84
C VAL A 228 6.76 12.89 -13.25
N LEU A 229 6.29 13.99 -13.83
CA LEU A 229 6.56 15.33 -13.29
C LEU A 229 5.92 15.53 -11.90
N ASN A 230 4.70 15.02 -11.69
CA ASN A 230 4.01 15.09 -10.41
C ASN A 230 4.67 14.18 -9.35
N SER A 231 5.18 13.01 -9.74
CA SER A 231 5.88 12.09 -8.82
C SER A 231 7.29 12.56 -8.45
N MET A 232 7.91 13.44 -9.25
CA MET A 232 9.19 14.08 -8.91
C MET A 232 9.06 15.36 -8.08
N SER A 233 7.88 15.99 -8.06
CA SER A 233 7.63 17.26 -7.34
C SER A 233 6.98 17.07 -5.97
N TYR A 234 6.40 15.91 -5.70
CA TYR A 234 6.04 15.44 -4.37
C TYR A 234 7.02 14.36 -3.93
N ASN A 235 7.51 14.39 -2.68
CA ASN A 235 8.18 13.24 -2.06
C ASN A 235 7.30 12.00 -2.32
N ALA A 236 7.76 11.14 -3.22
CA ALA A 236 6.92 10.15 -3.87
C ALA A 236 6.19 9.27 -2.85
N ASP A 237 4.86 9.30 -2.88
CA ASP A 237 4.06 8.23 -2.31
C ASP A 237 4.54 6.91 -2.94
N PRO A 238 4.85 5.89 -2.13
CA PRO A 238 5.34 4.63 -2.67
C PRO A 238 4.28 4.03 -3.61
N PRO A 239 4.71 3.39 -4.71
CA PRO A 239 3.80 2.62 -5.55
C PRO A 239 3.03 1.62 -4.70
N ILE A 240 1.80 1.27 -5.12
CA ILE A 240 1.05 0.17 -4.51
C ILE A 240 1.94 -1.08 -4.58
N ASN A 241 2.54 -1.43 -3.44
CA ASN A 241 3.38 -2.60 -3.31
C ASN A 241 2.46 -3.81 -3.27
N TRP A 242 2.27 -4.42 -4.42
CA TRP A 242 1.66 -5.75 -4.47
C TRP A 242 2.56 -6.73 -3.73
N PRO A 243 2.01 -7.61 -2.88
CA PRO A 243 2.79 -8.70 -2.33
C PRO A 243 3.41 -9.49 -3.50
N LYS A 244 4.73 -9.68 -3.45
CA LYS A 244 5.40 -10.56 -4.40
C LYS A 244 4.89 -11.98 -4.17
N ALA A 245 4.44 -12.63 -5.25
CA ALA A 245 4.18 -14.06 -5.28
C ALA A 245 5.47 -14.85 -5.06
#